data_AF-A0A958HT46-F1
#
_entry.id   AF-A0A958HT46-F1
#
_cell.length_a   1.000
_cell.length_b   1.000
_cell.length_c   1.000
_cell.angle_alpha   90.00
_cell.angle_beta   90.00
_cell.angle_gamma   90.00
#
_symmetry.space_group_name_H-M   'P 1'
#
loop_
_entity.id
_entity.type
_entity.pdbx_description
1 polymer ?
#
loop_
_entity_poly.entity_id
_entity_poly.type
_entity_poly.pdbx_seq_one_letter_code
_entity_poly.pdbx_strand_id
1 'polypeptide(L)'
;MQSTDNGDRQQASSFPITITWETAAPVKLDYGQFHAAGNAMPQVRSFRRLSEVGELDDQLAHVRAAITAALEQILTGMQPTRAQLDEFPDEIASATLVAANARLSVTGVVLLDLTIETLSARA
;
A
#
# COMPACT_ATOMS: atom_id res chain seq x y z
N MET A 1 4.23 0.18 -48.59
CA MET A 1 3.28 0.01 -47.47
C MET A 1 4.07 -0.51 -46.29
N GLN A 2 4.27 0.31 -45.24
CA GLN A 2 4.44 -0.10 -43.84
C GLN A 2 4.64 1.17 -42.99
N SER A 3 3.51 1.80 -42.72
CA SER A 3 3.22 2.68 -41.59
C SER A 3 2.09 1.93 -40.87
N THR A 4 2.06 1.70 -39.57
CA THR A 4 2.66 2.35 -38.40
C THR A 4 2.70 1.30 -37.29
N ASP A 5 3.85 1.01 -36.71
CA ASP A 5 3.88 0.38 -35.39
C ASP A 5 3.64 1.49 -34.35
N ASN A 6 2.36 1.83 -34.16
CA ASN A 6 1.88 2.77 -33.15
C ASN A 6 1.54 2.05 -31.82
N GLY A 7 2.13 0.87 -31.58
CA GLY A 7 1.95 0.13 -30.32
C GLY A 7 2.66 0.77 -29.12
N ASP A 8 3.71 1.56 -29.36
CA ASP A 8 4.59 2.14 -28.33
C ASP A 8 4.07 3.44 -27.68
N ARG A 9 2.78 3.76 -27.83
CA ARG A 9 2.16 4.98 -27.26
C ARG A 9 0.94 4.72 -26.39
N GLN A 10 0.73 3.50 -25.93
CA GLN A 10 0.01 3.33 -24.67
C GLN A 10 0.95 3.76 -23.56
N GLN A 11 0.87 5.07 -23.30
CA GLN A 11 1.32 5.80 -22.15
C GLN A 11 1.01 5.00 -20.88
N ALA A 12 1.90 4.06 -20.54
CA ALA A 12 1.82 3.29 -19.31
C ALA A 12 1.94 4.31 -18.18
N SER A 13 0.79 4.61 -17.59
CA SER A 13 0.65 5.64 -16.60
C SER A 13 1.59 5.27 -15.44
N SER A 14 2.51 6.16 -15.08
CA SER A 14 2.91 6.25 -13.69
C SER A 14 1.64 6.16 -12.84
N PHE A 15 1.66 5.50 -11.68
CA PHE A 15 0.56 5.70 -10.73
C PHE A 15 0.36 7.21 -10.60
N PRO A 16 -0.82 7.73 -10.95
CA PRO A 16 -0.89 9.13 -11.33
C PRO A 16 -0.78 10.07 -10.13
N ILE A 17 -0.95 9.57 -8.91
CA ILE A 17 -1.18 10.36 -7.70
C ILE A 17 -0.78 9.51 -6.49
N THR A 18 -0.60 10.15 -5.34
CA THR A 18 -0.83 9.54 -4.02
C THR A 18 -2.10 8.69 -4.04
N ILE A 19 -2.00 7.44 -3.61
CA ILE A 19 -3.15 6.55 -3.44
C ILE A 19 -3.66 6.63 -2.01
N THR A 20 -4.98 6.67 -1.84
CA THR A 20 -5.62 6.45 -0.56
C THR A 20 -5.77 4.95 -0.31
N TRP A 21 -5.63 4.53 0.95
CA TRP A 21 -5.84 3.15 1.39
C TRP A 21 -6.57 3.14 2.73
N GLU A 22 -7.34 2.08 2.96
CA GLU A 22 -7.98 1.81 4.24
C GLU A 22 -8.06 0.30 4.49
N THR A 23 -8.02 -0.09 5.76
CA THR A 23 -8.20 -1.49 6.16
C THR A 23 -9.67 -1.90 5.97
N ALA A 24 -9.92 -2.89 5.11
CA ALA A 24 -11.27 -3.41 4.84
C ALA A 24 -11.89 -4.12 6.06
N ALA A 25 -11.06 -4.78 6.86
CA ALA A 25 -11.43 -5.39 8.13
C ALA A 25 -10.62 -4.75 9.27
N PRO A 26 -11.14 -4.72 10.51
CA PRO A 26 -10.39 -4.19 11.63
C PRO A 26 -9.18 -5.06 11.96
N VAL A 27 -8.06 -4.42 12.27
CA VAL A 27 -6.87 -5.05 12.86
C VAL A 27 -7.17 -5.32 14.33
N LYS A 28 -7.01 -6.58 14.77
CA LYS A 28 -7.25 -7.00 16.15
C LYS A 28 -5.96 -6.93 16.96
N LEU A 29 -6.00 -6.17 18.04
CA LEU A 29 -4.97 -6.12 19.08
C LEU A 29 -5.59 -6.59 20.40
N ASP A 30 -4.74 -6.92 21.38
CA ASP A 30 -5.19 -7.51 22.66
C ASP A 30 -6.21 -6.63 23.42
N TYR A 31 -6.21 -5.34 23.17
CA TYR A 31 -7.07 -4.35 23.86
C TYR A 31 -8.12 -3.70 22.95
N GLY A 32 -8.28 -4.15 21.70
CA GLY A 32 -9.30 -3.57 20.82
C GLY A 32 -9.18 -3.92 19.34
N GLN A 33 -10.15 -3.42 18.58
CA GLN A 33 -10.21 -3.55 17.13
C GLN A 33 -10.06 -2.17 16.50
N PHE A 34 -9.19 -2.05 15.50
CA PHE A 34 -8.82 -0.76 14.91
C PHE A 34 -8.95 -0.77 13.40
N HIS A 35 -9.48 0.31 12.85
CA HIS A 35 -9.37 0.59 11.42
C HIS A 35 -8.26 1.61 11.21
N ALA A 36 -7.50 1.42 10.14
CA ALA A 36 -6.47 2.33 9.71
C ALA A 36 -6.77 2.82 8.30
N ALA A 37 -6.47 4.09 8.05
CA ALA A 37 -6.47 4.64 6.70
C ALA A 37 -5.37 5.68 6.55
N GLY A 38 -4.94 5.89 5.32
CA GLY A 38 -3.96 6.90 5.01
C GLY A 38 -3.63 6.95 3.54
N ASN A 39 -2.42 7.42 3.25
CA ASN A 39 -1.95 7.70 1.91
C ASN A 39 -0.63 6.97 1.62
N ALA A 40 -0.37 6.68 0.35
CA ALA A 40 0.90 6.11 -0.09
C ALA A 40 1.29 6.65 -1.46
N MET A 41 2.58 6.76 -1.73
CA MET A 41 3.09 7.25 -3.02
C MET A 41 3.80 6.12 -3.78
N PRO A 42 3.10 5.41 -4.68
CA PRO A 42 3.69 4.31 -5.44
C PRO A 42 4.50 4.79 -6.66
N GLN A 43 5.57 4.06 -6.96
CA GLN A 43 6.39 4.20 -8.16
C GLN A 43 6.53 2.84 -8.85
N VAL A 44 6.26 2.81 -10.15
CA VAL A 44 6.45 1.61 -10.98
C VAL A 44 7.93 1.47 -11.34
N ARG A 45 8.51 0.31 -11.02
CA ARG A 45 9.89 -0.09 -11.34
C ARG A 45 9.96 -1.08 -12.50
N SER A 46 8.91 -1.88 -12.72
CA SER A 46 8.83 -2.82 -13.83
C SER A 46 7.41 -2.90 -14.37
N PHE A 47 7.17 -2.26 -15.53
CA PHE A 47 5.87 -2.26 -16.20
C PHE A 47 5.41 -3.66 -16.60
N ARG A 48 6.35 -4.51 -17.04
CA ARG A 48 6.05 -5.90 -17.39
C ARG A 48 5.41 -6.66 -16.22
N ARG A 49 6.02 -6.60 -15.03
CA ARG A 49 5.48 -7.26 -13.83
C ARG A 49 4.18 -6.63 -13.38
N LEU A 50 4.04 -5.31 -13.50
CA LEU A 50 2.81 -4.62 -13.15
C LEU A 50 1.65 -5.05 -14.06
N SER A 51 1.89 -5.19 -15.37
CA SER A 51 0.87 -5.64 -16.32
C SER A 51 0.38 -7.07 -16.09
N GLU A 52 1.17 -7.91 -15.39
CA GLU A 52 0.75 -9.26 -15.01
C GLU A 52 -0.32 -9.25 -13.89
N VAL A 53 -0.46 -8.14 -13.16
CA VAL A 53 -1.47 -7.98 -12.10
C VAL A 53 -2.87 -7.75 -12.69
N GLY A 54 -2.98 -7.07 -13.83
CA GLY A 54 -4.26 -6.80 -14.50
C GLY A 54 -4.47 -5.32 -14.85
N GLU A 55 -5.73 -4.91 -14.92
CA GLU A 55 -6.13 -3.53 -15.21
C GLU A 55 -5.78 -2.59 -14.05
N LEU A 56 -5.87 -1.27 -14.27
CA LEU A 56 -5.46 -0.26 -13.27
C LEU A 56 -6.16 -0.45 -11.91
N ASP A 57 -7.45 -0.79 -11.90
CA ASP A 57 -8.20 -1.00 -10.66
C ASP A 57 -7.69 -2.22 -9.88
N ASP A 58 -7.33 -3.30 -10.59
CA ASP A 58 -6.72 -4.48 -9.99
C ASP A 58 -5.33 -4.18 -9.43
N GLN A 59 -4.54 -3.36 -10.16
CA GLN A 59 -3.24 -2.89 -9.71
C GLN A 59 -3.36 -2.04 -8.44
N LEU A 60 -4.31 -1.11 -8.38
CA LEU A 60 -4.57 -0.30 -7.19
C LEU A 60 -5.04 -1.14 -6.00
N ALA A 61 -5.95 -2.09 -6.25
CA ALA A 61 -6.42 -3.03 -5.23
C ALA A 61 -5.25 -3.87 -4.68
N HIS A 62 -4.35 -4.34 -5.55
CA HIS A 62 -3.17 -5.08 -5.15
C HIS A 62 -2.23 -4.27 -4.25
N VAL A 63 -1.96 -3.01 -4.61
CA VAL A 63 -1.11 -2.13 -3.78
C VAL A 63 -1.73 -1.87 -2.41
N ARG A 64 -3.03 -1.55 -2.36
CA ARG A 64 -3.77 -1.36 -1.10
C ARG A 64 -3.79 -2.62 -0.23
N ALA A 65 -3.95 -3.79 -0.85
CA ALA A 65 -3.90 -5.08 -0.15
C ALA A 65 -2.52 -5.34 0.45
N ALA A 66 -1.44 -5.03 -0.27
CA ALA A 66 -0.08 -5.19 0.23
C ALA A 66 0.21 -4.27 1.44
N ILE A 67 -0.28 -3.02 1.40
CA ILE A 67 -0.16 -2.06 2.51
C ILE A 67 -0.91 -2.56 3.74
N THR A 68 -2.19 -2.89 3.59
CA THR A 68 -3.06 -3.31 4.71
C THR A 68 -2.59 -4.60 5.36
N ALA A 69 -2.17 -5.59 4.55
CA ALA A 69 -1.61 -6.84 5.08
C ALA A 69 -0.26 -6.64 5.79
N ALA A 70 0.58 -5.71 5.31
CA ALA A 70 1.82 -5.36 5.98
C ALA A 70 1.55 -4.69 7.34
N LEU A 71 0.62 -3.73 7.38
CA LEU A 71 0.23 -3.05 8.61
C LEU A 71 -0.30 -4.03 9.66
N GLU A 72 -1.21 -4.91 9.27
CA GLU A 72 -1.79 -5.92 10.16
C GLU A 72 -0.69 -6.80 10.77
N GLN A 73 0.28 -7.24 9.95
CA GLN A 73 1.40 -8.04 10.44
C GLN A 73 2.28 -7.25 11.42
N ILE A 74 2.61 -5.99 11.11
CA ILE A 74 3.43 -5.13 11.96
C ILE A 74 2.74 -4.91 13.31
N LEU A 75 1.48 -4.51 13.31
CA LEU A 75 0.72 -4.24 14.52
C LEU A 75 0.54 -5.52 15.37
N THR A 76 0.22 -6.65 14.74
CA THR A 76 0.05 -7.93 15.46
C THR A 76 1.38 -8.45 16.02
N GLY A 77 2.49 -8.23 15.30
CA GLY A 77 3.82 -8.65 15.74
C GLY A 77 4.42 -7.77 16.83
N MET A 78 4.19 -6.46 16.76
CA MET A 78 4.67 -5.50 17.76
C MET A 78 3.82 -5.47 19.04
N GLN A 79 2.50 -5.73 18.92
CA GLN A 79 1.51 -5.51 19.99
C GLN A 79 1.68 -4.15 20.69
N PRO A 80 1.69 -3.03 19.94
CA PRO A 80 1.87 -1.70 20.53
C PRO A 80 0.70 -1.40 21.47
N THR A 81 0.95 -0.73 22.59
CA THR A 81 -0.12 -0.21 23.46
C THR A 81 -0.86 0.95 22.79
N ARG A 82 -2.02 1.32 23.32
CA ARG A 82 -2.81 2.45 22.77
C ARG A 82 -2.04 3.77 22.74
N ALA A 83 -1.26 4.07 23.78
CA ALA A 83 -0.44 5.28 23.81
C ALA A 83 0.63 5.28 22.71
N GLN A 84 1.22 4.11 22.42
CA GLN A 84 2.24 3.97 21.37
C GLN A 84 1.65 4.11 19.97
N LEU A 85 0.39 3.75 19.76
CA LEU A 85 -0.30 4.00 18.50
C LEU A 85 -0.45 5.49 18.20
N ASP A 86 -0.69 6.29 19.26
CA ASP A 86 -0.83 7.74 19.15
C ASP A 86 0.53 8.45 19.07
N GLU A 87 1.56 7.91 19.75
CA GLU A 87 2.89 8.51 19.84
C GLU A 87 3.81 8.19 18.66
N PHE A 88 3.67 6.99 18.07
CA PHE A 88 4.60 6.47 17.06
C PHE A 88 3.95 6.13 15.70
N PRO A 89 3.05 6.98 15.15
CA PRO A 89 2.41 6.68 13.87
C PRO A 89 3.41 6.60 12.71
N ASP A 90 4.47 7.42 12.74
CA ASP A 90 5.48 7.49 11.68
C ASP A 90 6.41 6.27 11.69
N GLU A 91 6.78 5.76 12.86
CA GLU A 91 7.56 4.54 13.00
C GLU A 91 6.78 3.32 12.53
N ILE A 92 5.48 3.25 12.88
CA ILE A 92 4.58 2.20 12.39
C ILE A 92 4.42 2.30 10.88
N ALA A 93 4.25 3.51 10.34
CA ALA A 93 4.16 3.75 8.91
C ALA A 93 5.45 3.33 8.18
N SER A 94 6.62 3.68 8.72
CA SER A 94 7.92 3.29 8.19
C SER A 94 8.14 1.78 8.19
N ALA A 95 7.82 1.10 9.29
CA ALA A 95 7.88 -0.36 9.36
C ALA A 95 6.92 -1.03 8.35
N THR A 96 5.71 -0.47 8.23
CA THR A 96 4.70 -0.91 7.26
C THR A 96 5.19 -0.70 5.83
N LEU A 97 5.79 0.44 5.53
CA LEU A 97 6.36 0.78 4.22
C LEU A 97 7.40 -0.25 3.78
N VAL A 98 8.34 -0.59 4.67
CA VAL A 98 9.38 -1.60 4.41
C VAL A 98 8.73 -2.97 4.13
N ALA A 99 7.79 -3.39 4.97
CA ALA A 99 7.12 -4.68 4.84
C ALA A 99 6.20 -4.76 3.60
N ALA A 100 5.55 -3.66 3.20
CA ALA A 100 4.76 -3.56 1.98
C ALA A 100 5.65 -3.61 0.73
N ASN A 101 6.79 -2.92 0.75
CA ASN A 101 7.75 -2.93 -0.35
C ASN A 101 8.38 -4.31 -0.60
N ALA A 102 8.64 -5.07 0.46
CA ALA A 102 9.09 -6.45 0.32
C ALA A 102 8.09 -7.29 -0.50
N ARG A 103 6.79 -7.10 -0.23
CA ARG A 103 5.70 -7.78 -0.96
C ARG A 103 5.55 -7.27 -2.39
N LEU A 104 5.56 -5.95 -2.60
CA LEU A 104 5.37 -5.32 -3.91
C LEU A 104 6.56 -5.49 -4.87
N SER A 105 7.73 -5.89 -4.35
CA SER A 105 8.91 -6.16 -5.18
C SER A 105 8.64 -7.18 -6.31
N VAL A 106 7.73 -8.14 -6.07
CA VAL A 106 7.37 -9.17 -7.06
C VAL A 106 6.50 -8.62 -8.18
N THR A 107 5.71 -7.56 -7.94
CA THR A 107 4.87 -6.91 -8.95
C THR A 107 5.56 -5.73 -9.63
N GLY A 108 6.78 -5.40 -9.22
CA GLY A 108 7.56 -4.32 -9.81
C GLY A 108 7.10 -2.93 -9.37
N VAL A 109 6.47 -2.81 -8.21
CA VAL A 109 6.07 -1.54 -7.59
C VAL A 109 6.92 -1.31 -6.33
N VAL A 110 7.25 -0.04 -6.07
CA VAL A 110 7.79 0.40 -4.78
C VAL A 110 6.98 1.58 -4.28
N LEU A 111 6.71 1.63 -2.99
CA LEU A 111 6.18 2.78 -2.29
C LEU A 111 7.35 3.67 -1.87
N LEU A 112 7.28 4.95 -2.23
CA LEU A 112 8.24 5.97 -1.84
C LEU A 112 7.94 6.54 -0.47
N ASP A 113 6.67 6.59 -0.13
CA ASP A 113 6.16 7.12 1.12
C ASP A 113 4.86 6.39 1.49
N LEU A 114 4.57 6.33 2.78
CA LEU A 114 3.34 5.82 3.37
C LEU A 114 3.07 6.61 4.64
N THR A 115 1.87 7.18 4.73
CA THR A 115 1.39 7.87 5.92
C THR A 115 0.17 7.16 6.49
N ILE A 116 0.06 7.16 7.80
CA ILE A 116 -1.15 6.73 8.52
C ILE A 116 -1.85 8.01 8.98
N GLU A 117 -3.01 8.31 8.41
CA GLU A 117 -3.77 9.51 8.75
C GLU A 117 -4.76 9.26 9.89
N THR A 118 -5.27 8.03 9.94
CA THR A 118 -6.19 7.61 10.99
C THR A 118 -5.84 6.22 11.46
N LEU A 119 -5.86 6.04 12.77
CA LEU A 119 -5.80 4.75 13.43
C LEU A 119 -6.77 4.79 14.60
N SER A 120 -7.97 4.25 14.39
CA SER A 120 -9.08 4.46 15.32
C SER A 120 -9.87 3.18 15.55
N ALA A 121 -10.32 2.98 16.79
CA ALA A 121 -11.35 2.00 17.08
C ALA A 121 -12.66 2.52 16.48
N ARG A 122 -13.19 1.89 15.43
CA ARG A 122 -14.54 2.19 14.98
C ARG A 122 -15.53 1.64 16.01
N ALA A 123 -16.51 2.46 16.38
CA ALA A 123 -17.60 2.11 17.29
C ALA A 123 -18.59 1.13 16.66
#